data_AF-A0A7X9BI83-F1
#
_entry.id   AF-A0A7X9BI83-F1
#
_cell.length_a   1.000
_cell.length_b   1.000
_cell.length_c   1.000
_cell.angle_alpha   90.00
_cell.angle_beta   90.00
_cell.angle_gamma   90.00
#
_symmetry.space_group_name_H-M   'P 1'
#
loop_
_entity.id
_entity.type
_entity.pdbx_description
1 polymer ?
#
loop_
_entity_poly.entity_id
_entity_poly.type
_entity_poly.pdbx_seq_one_letter_code
_entity_poly.pdbx_strand_id
1 'polypeptide(L)'
;MMADETQKMNDVTDEHEVAPQVKPLFPLPDLRQDATDDEEARSREEFTTVYDVIDQMEQSLDQAKGALFAPGLIKVDRDEFADHLATLKKMLPVQLERASALMREAERRLENAQTQANAIVASAQSRAADTIREAEEQAQFLAGQENVTALAKQKAREIMDQAQAKADRLTRGADQYCTTVMEGLQQQITKLDHDVKAGLNVLYDRQHTAAQNMNRPQTTTEE
;
A
#
# COMPACT_ATOMS: atom_id res chain seq x y z
N MET A 1 -43.41 -57.12 10.48
CA MET A 1 -43.55 -55.66 10.31
C MET A 1 -42.21 -55.06 10.65
N MET A 2 -41.35 -54.92 9.64
CA MET A 2 -40.01 -54.36 9.74
C MET A 2 -39.79 -53.55 8.47
N ALA A 3 -39.82 -52.23 8.60
CA ALA A 3 -39.28 -51.24 7.68
C ALA A 3 -39.72 -49.88 8.24
N ASP A 4 -38.80 -49.17 8.90
CA ASP A 4 -38.63 -47.71 8.75
C ASP A 4 -37.54 -47.23 9.74
N GLU A 5 -36.26 -47.46 9.44
CA GLU A 5 -35.17 -46.71 10.11
C GLU A 5 -33.82 -46.86 9.39
N THR A 6 -33.74 -46.50 8.10
CA THR A 6 -32.45 -46.24 7.43
C THR A 6 -32.69 -45.31 6.23
N GLN A 7 -33.04 -44.06 6.50
CA GLN A 7 -33.04 -43.01 5.48
C GLN A 7 -32.47 -41.72 6.08
N LYS A 8 -31.24 -41.82 6.59
CA LYS A 8 -30.40 -40.68 6.98
C LYS A 8 -28.94 -41.05 6.73
N MET A 9 -28.51 -41.03 5.48
CA MET A 9 -27.16 -40.70 5.06
C MET A 9 -27.10 -40.85 3.53
N ASN A 10 -26.33 -39.98 2.89
CA ASN A 10 -26.06 -39.92 1.45
C ASN A 10 -27.01 -39.03 0.65
N ASP A 11 -27.13 -37.77 1.11
CA ASP A 11 -27.08 -36.65 0.18
C ASP A 11 -25.80 -35.88 0.52
N VAL A 12 -24.68 -36.37 -0.02
CA VAL A 12 -23.43 -35.60 -0.06
C VAL A 12 -23.37 -35.06 -1.47
N THR A 13 -23.86 -33.83 -1.61
CA THR A 13 -23.59 -32.96 -2.73
C THR A 13 -22.08 -32.89 -2.95
N ASP A 14 -21.62 -33.42 -4.08
CA ASP A 14 -20.29 -33.19 -4.62
C ASP A 14 -20.23 -31.73 -5.10
N GLU A 15 -20.09 -30.80 -4.14
CA GLU A 15 -19.71 -29.43 -4.41
C GLU A 15 -18.21 -29.43 -4.68
N HIS A 16 -17.84 -29.71 -5.93
CA HIS A 16 -16.54 -29.31 -6.45
C HIS A 16 -16.44 -27.78 -6.34
N GLU A 17 -15.74 -27.32 -5.31
CA GLU A 17 -15.38 -25.93 -5.09
C GLU A 17 -14.51 -25.46 -6.27
N VAL A 18 -15.16 -24.85 -7.26
CA VAL A 18 -14.50 -24.24 -8.42
C VAL A 18 -13.73 -23.03 -7.90
N ALA A 19 -12.41 -23.19 -7.72
CA ALA A 19 -11.51 -22.09 -7.38
C ALA A 19 -11.78 -20.88 -8.29
N PRO A 20 -11.79 -19.64 -7.75
CA PRO A 20 -12.11 -18.47 -8.53
C PRO A 20 -11.08 -18.34 -9.65
N GLN A 21 -11.54 -18.57 -10.89
CA GLN A 21 -10.72 -18.36 -12.07
C GLN A 21 -10.42 -16.86 -12.17
N VAL A 22 -9.23 -16.46 -11.72
CA VAL A 22 -8.71 -15.11 -11.91
C VAL A 22 -8.49 -14.95 -13.42
N LYS A 23 -9.50 -14.42 -14.10
CA LYS A 23 -9.38 -14.02 -15.51
C LYS A 23 -8.25 -12.98 -15.57
N PRO A 24 -7.13 -13.26 -16.27
CA PRO A 24 -6.10 -12.25 -16.44
C PRO A 24 -6.73 -11.05 -17.15
N LEU A 25 -6.53 -9.86 -16.57
CA LEU A 25 -7.09 -8.58 -17.04
C LEU A 25 -6.60 -8.21 -18.46
N PHE A 26 -5.63 -8.95 -19.00
CA PHE A 26 -5.15 -8.87 -20.37
C PHE A 26 -5.09 -10.28 -20.96
N PRO A 27 -6.03 -10.68 -21.84
CA PRO A 27 -5.85 -11.90 -22.64
C PRO A 27 -4.66 -11.65 -23.56
N LEU A 28 -3.57 -12.39 -23.36
CA LEU A 28 -2.46 -12.35 -24.31
C LEU A 28 -3.02 -12.80 -25.68
N PRO A 29 -2.73 -12.06 -26.77
CA PRO A 29 -3.02 -12.54 -28.11
C PRO A 29 -2.35 -13.91 -28.29
N ASP A 30 -3.14 -14.95 -28.56
CA ASP A 30 -2.60 -16.27 -28.84
C ASP A 30 -1.91 -16.23 -30.21
N LEU A 31 -0.58 -16.14 -30.18
CA LEU A 31 0.29 -16.04 -31.35
C LEU A 31 0.52 -17.39 -32.05
N ARG A 32 -0.19 -18.46 -31.65
CA ARG A 32 0.06 -19.83 -32.11
C ARG A 32 -0.80 -20.30 -33.27
N GLN A 33 -1.71 -19.47 -33.79
CA GLN A 33 -2.68 -19.93 -34.78
C GLN A 33 -2.45 -19.32 -36.17
N ASP A 34 -1.91 -20.19 -37.04
CA ASP A 34 -2.52 -20.56 -38.34
C ASP A 34 -1.82 -20.16 -39.66
N ALA A 35 -0.50 -19.96 -39.72
CA ALA A 35 0.17 -19.87 -41.04
C ALA A 35 1.66 -20.23 -41.10
N THR A 36 2.38 -20.29 -39.98
CA THR A 36 3.85 -20.37 -39.99
C THR A 36 4.40 -21.78 -40.12
N ASP A 37 3.74 -22.75 -39.50
CA ASP A 37 4.30 -24.11 -39.39
C ASP A 37 4.32 -24.82 -40.75
N ASP A 38 3.30 -24.61 -41.58
CA ASP A 38 3.21 -25.20 -42.93
C ASP A 38 4.18 -24.56 -43.94
N GLU A 39 4.51 -23.28 -43.78
CA GLU A 39 5.46 -22.55 -44.64
C GLU A 39 6.92 -22.88 -44.25
N GLU A 40 7.20 -23.03 -42.95
CA GLU A 40 8.50 -23.43 -42.42
C GLU A 40 8.82 -24.90 -42.78
N ALA A 41 7.83 -25.79 -42.71
CA ALA A 41 7.98 -27.20 -43.10
C ALA A 41 8.28 -27.35 -44.61
N ARG A 42 7.50 -26.69 -45.47
CA ARG A 42 7.73 -26.69 -46.92
C ARG A 42 9.09 -26.10 -47.30
N SER A 43 9.53 -25.07 -46.59
CA SER A 43 10.85 -24.47 -46.81
C SER A 43 11.98 -25.45 -46.45
N ARG A 44 11.86 -26.19 -45.34
CA ARG A 44 12.85 -27.21 -44.94
C ARG A 44 12.96 -28.35 -45.95
N GLU A 45 11.83 -28.86 -46.45
CA GLU A 45 11.79 -29.95 -47.44
C GLU A 45 12.48 -29.57 -48.77
N GLU A 46 12.27 -28.33 -49.24
CA GLU A 46 12.92 -27.83 -50.45
C GLU A 46 14.44 -27.62 -50.28
N PHE A 47 14.90 -27.17 -49.10
CA PHE A 47 16.34 -27.00 -48.83
C PHE A 47 17.07 -28.34 -48.84
N THR A 48 16.49 -29.39 -48.23
CA THR A 48 17.02 -30.75 -48.30
C THR A 48 17.18 -31.20 -49.76
N THR A 49 16.21 -30.89 -50.62
CA THR A 49 16.23 -31.29 -52.05
C THR A 49 17.41 -30.68 -52.84
N VAL A 50 17.86 -29.47 -52.50
CA VAL A 50 19.05 -28.86 -53.17
C VAL A 50 20.35 -29.50 -52.68
N TYR A 51 20.46 -29.79 -51.39
CA TYR A 51 21.62 -30.53 -50.86
C TYR A 51 21.65 -31.95 -51.39
N ASP A 52 20.51 -32.62 -51.55
CA ASP A 52 20.43 -33.96 -52.14
C ASP A 52 20.98 -33.98 -53.58
N VAL A 53 20.72 -32.94 -54.38
CA VAL A 53 21.27 -32.81 -55.74
C VAL A 53 22.79 -32.60 -55.70
N ILE A 54 23.30 -31.83 -54.74
CA ILE A 54 24.74 -31.62 -54.56
C ILE A 54 25.42 -32.93 -54.14
N ASP A 55 24.85 -33.64 -53.16
CA ASP A 55 25.35 -34.93 -52.68
C ASP A 55 25.34 -35.99 -53.79
N GLN A 56 24.31 -35.98 -54.64
CA GLN A 56 24.23 -36.87 -55.79
C GLN A 56 25.29 -36.52 -56.86
N MET A 57 25.58 -35.23 -57.07
CA MET A 57 26.68 -34.80 -57.95
C MET A 57 28.05 -35.19 -57.37
N GLU A 58 28.26 -35.06 -56.06
CA GLU A 58 29.49 -35.45 -55.36
C GLU A 58 29.69 -36.97 -55.41
N GLN A 59 28.63 -37.74 -55.15
CA GLN A 59 28.65 -39.20 -55.25
C GLN A 59 28.96 -39.68 -56.67
N SER A 60 28.39 -39.03 -57.69
CA SER A 60 28.68 -39.33 -59.11
C SER A 60 30.13 -39.00 -59.48
N LEU A 61 30.74 -37.98 -58.87
CA LEU A 61 32.15 -37.65 -59.05
C LEU A 61 33.08 -38.65 -58.36
N ASP A 62 32.73 -39.09 -57.14
CA ASP A 62 33.51 -40.06 -56.36
C ASP A 62 33.47 -41.48 -56.97
N GLN A 63 32.33 -41.87 -57.56
CA GLN A 63 32.16 -43.19 -58.18
C GLN A 63 32.67 -43.26 -59.63
N ALA A 64 32.95 -42.12 -60.25
CA ALA A 64 33.36 -42.08 -61.64
C ALA A 64 34.77 -42.67 -61.81
N LYS A 65 34.92 -43.52 -62.83
CA LYS A 65 36.16 -44.27 -63.06
C LYS A 65 37.29 -43.32 -63.46
N GLY A 66 38.40 -43.40 -62.73
CA GLY A 66 39.64 -42.71 -63.10
C GLY A 66 40.13 -43.15 -64.48
N ALA A 67 40.57 -42.19 -65.30
CA ALA A 67 41.11 -42.47 -66.61
C ALA A 67 42.44 -43.24 -66.48
N LEU A 68 42.52 -44.40 -67.13
CA LEU A 68 43.66 -45.34 -67.04
C LEU A 68 45.03 -44.76 -67.47
N PHE A 69 45.06 -43.56 -68.06
CA PHE A 69 46.26 -42.93 -68.62
C PHE A 69 46.47 -41.47 -68.19
N ALA A 70 45.67 -40.95 -67.26
CA ALA A 70 45.81 -39.58 -66.76
C ALA A 70 45.45 -39.51 -65.25
N PRO A 71 46.44 -39.55 -64.34
CA PRO A 71 46.17 -39.44 -62.92
C PRO A 71 45.56 -38.06 -62.62
N GLY A 72 44.37 -38.05 -62.01
CA GLY A 72 43.57 -36.84 -61.73
C GLY A 72 42.45 -36.56 -62.74
N LEU A 73 42.32 -37.34 -63.81
CA LEU A 73 41.23 -37.22 -64.77
C LEU A 73 40.14 -38.26 -64.46
N ILE A 74 38.92 -37.78 -64.18
CA ILE A 74 37.76 -38.61 -63.89
C ILE A 74 36.82 -38.58 -65.09
N LYS A 75 36.35 -39.75 -65.55
CA LYS A 75 35.43 -39.84 -66.67
C LYS A 75 33.99 -39.80 -66.16
N VAL A 76 33.36 -38.64 -66.29
CA VAL A 76 31.96 -38.39 -65.89
C VAL A 76 31.07 -38.38 -67.13
N ASP A 77 29.82 -38.83 -66.98
CA ASP A 77 28.80 -38.62 -68.01
C ASP A 77 28.48 -37.12 -68.09
N ARG A 78 28.78 -36.52 -69.24
CA ARG A 78 28.63 -35.07 -69.45
C ARG A 78 27.18 -34.65 -69.43
N ASP A 79 26.27 -35.49 -69.91
CA ASP A 79 24.87 -35.13 -70.07
C ASP A 79 24.15 -35.23 -68.71
N GLU A 80 24.41 -36.29 -67.94
CA GLU A 80 23.88 -36.45 -66.57
C GLU A 80 24.39 -35.35 -65.62
N PHE A 81 25.69 -35.03 -65.66
CA PHE A 81 26.25 -33.96 -64.83
C PHE A 81 25.71 -32.57 -65.23
N ALA A 82 25.49 -32.35 -66.53
CA ALA A 82 24.90 -31.10 -67.02
C ALA A 82 23.45 -30.93 -66.56
N ASP A 83 22.67 -32.02 -66.51
CA ASP A 83 21.27 -32.01 -66.05
C ASP A 83 21.16 -31.72 -64.54
N HIS A 84 22.02 -32.32 -63.72
CA HIS A 84 22.10 -32.01 -62.29
C HIS A 84 22.52 -30.56 -62.06
N LEU A 85 23.53 -30.06 -62.79
CA LEU A 85 23.97 -28.67 -62.71
C LEU A 85 22.86 -27.69 -63.15
N ALA A 86 22.11 -28.02 -64.20
CA ALA A 86 20.98 -27.21 -64.66
C ALA A 86 19.85 -27.17 -63.63
N THR A 87 19.56 -28.29 -62.98
CA THR A 87 18.57 -28.41 -61.90
C THR A 87 18.99 -27.58 -60.69
N LEU A 88 20.25 -27.68 -60.25
CA LEU A 88 20.82 -26.86 -59.18
C LEU A 88 20.74 -25.36 -59.51
N LYS A 89 21.14 -24.98 -60.73
CA LYS A 89 21.09 -23.59 -61.21
C LYS A 89 19.67 -23.02 -61.25
N LYS A 90 18.65 -23.86 -61.43
CA LYS A 90 17.24 -23.47 -61.42
C LYS A 90 16.68 -23.30 -60.00
N MET A 91 17.13 -24.12 -59.04
CA MET A 91 16.62 -24.11 -57.66
C MET A 91 17.32 -23.09 -56.74
N LEU A 92 18.63 -22.85 -56.94
CA LEU A 92 19.40 -21.88 -56.15
C LEU A 92 18.81 -20.45 -56.08
N PRO A 93 18.37 -19.81 -57.19
CA PRO A 93 17.86 -18.43 -57.11
C PRO A 93 16.56 -18.34 -56.30
N VAL A 94 15.67 -19.34 -56.42
CA VAL A 94 14.40 -19.39 -55.69
C VAL A 94 14.65 -19.50 -54.18
N GLN A 95 15.62 -20.31 -53.77
CA GLN A 95 15.97 -20.48 -52.36
C GLN A 95 16.61 -19.22 -51.76
N LEU A 96 17.47 -18.53 -52.51
CA LEU A 96 18.09 -17.28 -52.05
C LEU A 96 17.05 -16.17 -51.87
N GLU A 97 16.09 -16.07 -52.80
CA GLU A 97 14.99 -15.11 -52.71
C GLU A 97 14.09 -15.41 -51.50
N ARG A 98 13.73 -16.68 -51.29
CA ARG A 98 12.93 -17.12 -50.14
C ARG A 98 13.66 -16.90 -48.81
N ALA A 99 14.94 -17.25 -48.72
CA ALA A 99 15.76 -16.99 -47.53
C ALA A 99 15.82 -15.49 -47.22
N SER A 100 15.97 -14.66 -48.25
CA SER A 100 15.96 -13.19 -48.10
C SER A 100 14.59 -12.67 -47.64
N ALA A 101 13.49 -13.24 -48.13
CA ALA A 101 12.14 -12.90 -47.71
C ALA A 101 11.88 -13.30 -46.25
N LEU A 102 12.30 -14.52 -45.86
CA LEU A 102 12.20 -15.00 -44.49
C LEU A 102 13.01 -14.12 -43.53
N MET A 103 14.24 -13.74 -43.90
CA MET A 103 15.05 -12.83 -43.08
C MET A 103 14.40 -11.46 -42.92
N ARG A 104 13.81 -10.89 -43.98
CA ARG A 104 13.07 -9.62 -43.91
C ARG A 104 11.86 -9.72 -43.01
N GLU A 105 11.12 -10.83 -43.08
CA GLU A 105 9.97 -11.05 -42.21
C GLU A 105 10.40 -11.24 -40.75
N ALA A 106 11.46 -12.02 -40.50
CA ALA A 106 12.02 -12.21 -39.18
C ALA A 106 12.47 -10.87 -38.55
N GLU A 107 13.16 -10.03 -39.33
CA GLU A 107 13.55 -8.68 -38.88
C GLU A 107 12.34 -7.82 -38.54
N ARG A 108 11.31 -7.82 -39.41
CA ARG A 108 10.07 -7.09 -39.15
C ARG A 108 9.36 -7.59 -37.89
N ARG A 109 9.34 -8.91 -37.67
CA ARG A 109 8.76 -9.50 -36.45
C ARG A 109 9.56 -9.11 -35.22
N LEU A 110 10.89 -9.12 -35.31
CA LEU A 110 11.78 -8.71 -34.22
C LEU A 110 11.56 -7.23 -33.85
N GLU A 111 11.50 -6.34 -34.85
CA GLU A 111 11.24 -4.92 -34.64
C GLU A 111 9.87 -4.67 -33.99
N ASN A 112 8.84 -5.38 -34.46
CA ASN A 112 7.50 -5.32 -33.88
C ASN A 112 7.48 -5.82 -32.43
N ALA A 113 8.12 -6.96 -32.16
CA ALA A 113 8.21 -7.53 -30.81
C ALA A 113 8.98 -6.58 -29.86
N GLN A 114 10.08 -5.98 -30.33
CA GLN A 114 10.86 -5.02 -29.56
C GLN A 114 10.03 -3.76 -29.23
N THR A 115 9.28 -3.25 -30.21
CA THR A 115 8.40 -2.09 -30.03
C THR A 115 7.29 -2.38 -29.02
N GLN A 116 6.65 -3.55 -29.12
CA GLN A 116 5.63 -3.98 -28.18
C GLN A 116 6.19 -4.17 -26.76
N ALA A 117 7.36 -4.80 -26.63
CA ALA A 117 8.03 -4.98 -25.35
C ALA A 117 8.34 -3.62 -24.70
N ASN A 118 8.90 -2.68 -25.47
CA ASN A 118 9.18 -1.33 -24.99
C ASN A 118 7.90 -0.60 -24.55
N ALA A 119 6.80 -0.74 -25.29
CA ALA A 119 5.51 -0.15 -24.92
C ALA A 119 4.95 -0.75 -23.62
N ILE A 120 5.07 -2.08 -23.44
CA ILE A 120 4.65 -2.76 -22.21
C ILE A 120 5.48 -2.28 -21.02
N VAL A 121 6.80 -2.21 -21.16
CA VAL A 121 7.71 -1.72 -20.10
C VAL A 121 7.38 -0.28 -19.73
N ALA A 122 7.20 0.60 -20.72
CA ALA A 122 6.83 1.99 -20.47
C ALA A 122 5.48 2.10 -19.75
N SER A 123 4.48 1.32 -20.16
CA SER A 123 3.16 1.29 -19.51
C SER A 123 3.26 0.77 -18.07
N ALA A 124 4.03 -0.29 -17.83
CA ALA A 124 4.24 -0.86 -16.50
C ALA A 124 4.96 0.14 -15.58
N GLN A 125 5.99 0.84 -16.08
CA GLN A 125 6.70 1.88 -15.35
C GLN A 125 5.78 3.05 -14.99
N SER A 126 4.94 3.51 -15.93
CA SER A 126 3.95 4.57 -15.65
C SER A 126 2.99 4.16 -14.54
N ARG A 127 2.40 2.96 -14.66
CA ARG A 127 1.47 2.45 -13.63
C ARG A 127 2.15 2.29 -12.28
N ALA A 128 3.39 1.82 -12.25
CA ALA A 128 4.17 1.71 -11.03
C ALA A 128 4.42 3.09 -10.40
N ALA A 129 4.80 4.09 -11.20
CA ALA A 129 4.99 5.46 -10.72
C ALA A 129 3.68 6.06 -10.17
N ASP A 130 2.55 5.85 -10.85
CA ASP A 130 1.24 6.29 -10.37
C ASP A 130 0.85 5.62 -9.05
N THR A 131 1.09 4.31 -8.94
CA THR A 131 0.81 3.54 -7.71
C THR A 131 1.66 4.04 -6.54
N ILE A 132 2.95 4.31 -6.77
CA ILE A 132 3.86 4.84 -5.75
C ILE A 132 3.38 6.22 -5.29
N ARG A 133 3.03 7.10 -6.23
CA ARG A 133 2.53 8.45 -5.92
C ARG A 133 1.24 8.39 -5.08
N GLU A 134 0.30 7.54 -5.44
CA GLU A 134 -0.95 7.37 -4.69
C GLU A 134 -0.69 6.84 -3.26
N ALA A 135 0.20 5.85 -3.13
CA ALA A 135 0.60 5.32 -1.84
C ALA A 135 1.31 6.37 -0.96
N GLU A 136 2.17 7.21 -1.55
CA GLU A 136 2.84 8.32 -0.87
C GLU A 136 1.83 9.38 -0.41
N GLU A 137 0.89 9.78 -1.26
CA GLU A 137 -0.19 10.71 -0.90
C GLU A 137 -1.04 10.17 0.26
N GLN A 138 -1.38 8.88 0.22
CA GLN A 138 -2.14 8.24 1.30
C GLN A 138 -1.33 8.15 2.60
N ALA A 139 -0.05 7.80 2.52
CA ALA A 139 0.85 7.75 3.69
C ALA A 139 1.02 9.15 4.31
N GLN A 140 1.20 10.18 3.49
CA GLN A 140 1.31 11.57 3.93
C GLN A 140 0.01 12.05 4.59
N PHE A 141 -1.15 11.67 4.05
CA PHE A 141 -2.44 11.98 4.64
C PHE A 141 -2.63 11.32 6.01
N LEU A 142 -2.29 10.04 6.13
CA LEU A 142 -2.34 9.29 7.39
C LEU A 142 -1.38 9.88 8.44
N ALA A 143 -0.13 10.14 8.04
CA ALA A 143 0.87 10.77 8.91
C ALA A 143 0.44 12.19 9.33
N GLY A 144 -0.15 12.95 8.42
CA GLY A 144 -0.71 14.27 8.71
C GLY A 144 -1.85 14.20 9.73
N GLN A 145 -2.77 13.25 9.58
CA GLN A 145 -3.85 13.05 10.54
C GLN A 145 -3.34 12.60 11.92
N GLU A 146 -2.37 11.69 11.97
CA GLU A 146 -1.77 11.26 13.23
C GLU A 146 -1.10 12.44 13.94
N ASN A 147 -0.39 13.29 13.20
CA ASN A 147 0.25 14.47 13.76
C ASN A 147 -0.79 15.50 14.27
N VAL A 148 -1.86 15.75 13.52
CA VAL A 148 -2.94 16.66 13.95
C VAL A 148 -3.65 16.14 15.19
N THR A 149 -3.94 14.83 15.26
CA THR A 149 -4.59 14.24 16.43
C THR A 149 -3.68 14.20 17.65
N ALA A 150 -2.38 13.94 17.48
CA ALA A 150 -1.39 14.02 18.55
C ALA A 150 -1.30 15.45 19.10
N LEU A 151 -1.17 16.46 18.24
CA LEU A 151 -1.12 17.86 18.63
C LEU A 151 -2.42 18.32 19.32
N ALA A 152 -3.58 17.89 18.81
CA ALA A 152 -4.88 18.18 19.43
C ALA A 152 -4.98 17.56 20.84
N LYS A 153 -4.54 16.30 21.02
CA LYS A 153 -4.49 15.65 22.33
C LYS A 153 -3.54 16.34 23.30
N GLN A 154 -2.38 16.79 22.83
CA GLN A 154 -1.44 17.55 23.65
C GLN A 154 -2.08 18.87 24.11
N LYS A 155 -2.66 19.64 23.19
CA LYS A 155 -3.32 20.91 23.52
C LYS A 155 -4.50 20.74 24.46
N ALA A 156 -5.27 19.66 24.29
CA ALA A 156 -6.35 19.31 25.21
C ALA A 156 -5.82 19.05 26.64
N ARG A 157 -4.70 18.32 26.78
CA ARG A 157 -4.05 18.10 28.09
C ARG A 157 -3.59 19.42 28.72
N GLU A 158 -2.92 20.28 27.95
CA GLU A 158 -2.49 21.60 28.45
C GLU A 158 -3.67 22.46 28.93
N ILE A 159 -4.78 22.47 28.19
CA ILE A 159 -5.99 23.19 28.59
C ILE A 159 -6.57 22.61 29.88
N MET A 160 -6.61 21.27 30.01
CA MET A 160 -7.09 20.60 31.22
C MET A 160 -6.21 20.92 32.43
N ASP A 161 -4.89 20.87 32.26
CA ASP A 161 -3.93 21.19 33.32
C ASP A 161 -4.06 22.65 33.77
N GLN A 162 -4.22 23.58 32.81
CA GLN A 162 -4.47 24.99 33.11
C GLN A 162 -5.81 25.21 33.82
N ALA A 163 -6.86 24.51 33.39
CA ALA A 163 -8.18 24.58 34.00
C ALA A 163 -8.14 24.04 35.43
N GLN A 164 -7.47 22.91 35.68
CA GLN A 164 -7.29 22.33 37.00
C GLN A 164 -6.50 23.27 37.92
N ALA A 165 -5.36 23.79 37.45
CA ALA A 165 -4.55 24.74 38.21
C ALA A 165 -5.33 26.02 38.57
N LYS A 166 -6.17 26.51 37.64
CA LYS A 166 -7.04 27.66 37.88
C LYS A 166 -8.15 27.34 38.87
N ALA A 167 -8.77 26.17 38.78
CA ALA A 167 -9.77 25.70 39.74
C ALA A 167 -9.16 25.60 41.14
N ASP A 168 -8.01 24.96 41.29
CA ASP A 168 -7.31 24.83 42.58
C ASP A 168 -6.90 26.18 43.17
N ARG A 169 -6.51 27.13 42.32
CA ARG A 169 -6.20 28.49 42.75
C ARG A 169 -7.45 29.24 43.19
N LEU A 170 -8.57 29.07 42.48
CA LEU A 170 -9.85 29.69 42.83
C LEU A 170 -10.37 29.15 44.16
N THR A 171 -10.36 27.83 44.35
CA THR A 171 -10.78 27.18 45.59
C THR A 171 -9.95 27.68 46.77
N ARG A 172 -8.61 27.65 46.66
CA ARG A 172 -7.74 28.18 47.71
C ARG A 172 -7.96 29.67 48.00
N GLY A 173 -8.19 30.47 46.95
CA GLY A 173 -8.51 31.89 47.10
C GLY A 173 -9.84 32.12 47.82
N ALA A 174 -10.86 31.31 47.51
CA ALA A 174 -12.16 31.36 48.17
C ALA A 174 -12.05 30.94 49.65
N ASP A 175 -11.32 29.87 49.95
CA ASP A 175 -11.08 29.41 51.32
C ASP A 175 -10.36 30.47 52.17
N GLN A 176 -9.32 31.08 51.59
CA GLN A 176 -8.57 32.14 52.26
C GLN A 176 -9.42 33.40 52.48
N TYR A 177 -10.26 33.76 51.51
CA TYR A 177 -11.22 34.85 51.66
C TYR A 177 -12.23 34.56 52.77
N CYS A 178 -12.86 33.37 52.77
CA CYS A 178 -13.78 32.93 53.81
C CYS A 178 -13.13 32.99 55.20
N THR A 179 -11.89 32.51 55.32
CA THR A 179 -11.13 32.56 56.58
C THR A 179 -10.94 34.00 57.04
N THR A 180 -10.50 34.90 56.15
CA THR A 180 -10.27 36.31 56.48
C THR A 180 -11.55 37.03 56.92
N VAL A 181 -12.66 36.76 56.24
CA VAL A 181 -13.98 37.32 56.60
C VAL A 181 -14.46 36.79 57.95
N MET A 182 -14.28 35.50 58.22
CA MET A 182 -14.66 34.88 59.49
C MET A 182 -13.80 35.39 60.65
N GLU A 183 -12.48 35.54 60.46
CA GLU A 183 -11.59 36.14 61.45
C GLU A 183 -11.96 37.61 61.73
N GLY A 184 -12.26 38.39 60.70
CA GLY A 184 -12.72 39.77 60.85
C GLY A 184 -14.05 39.86 61.59
N LEU A 185 -15.00 38.97 61.29
CA LEU A 185 -16.28 38.87 62.00
C LEU A 185 -16.06 38.49 63.47
N GLN A 186 -15.18 37.53 63.75
CA GLN A 186 -14.83 37.12 65.12
C GLN A 186 -14.25 38.30 65.91
N GLN A 187 -13.36 39.10 65.32
CA GLN A 187 -12.81 40.29 65.97
C GLN A 187 -13.91 41.33 66.28
N GLN A 188 -14.83 41.57 65.34
CA GLN A 188 -15.96 42.48 65.56
C GLN A 188 -16.87 42.01 66.69
N ILE A 189 -17.21 40.72 66.72
CA ILE A 189 -18.02 40.14 67.81
C ILE A 189 -17.29 40.26 69.14
N THR A 190 -15.98 40.00 69.18
CA THR A 190 -15.18 40.10 70.41
C THR A 190 -15.13 41.54 70.95
N LYS A 191 -15.08 42.52 70.06
CA LYS A 191 -15.16 43.94 70.44
C LYS A 191 -16.55 44.28 70.97
N LEU A 192 -17.60 43.83 70.29
CA LEU A 192 -18.97 44.07 70.71
C LEU A 192 -19.28 43.41 72.08
N ASP A 193 -18.76 42.21 72.33
CA ASP A 193 -18.83 41.53 73.62
C ASP A 193 -18.12 42.33 74.73
N HIS A 194 -16.93 42.88 74.45
CA HIS A 194 -16.24 43.78 75.39
C HIS A 194 -17.05 45.04 75.68
N ASP A 195 -17.60 45.68 74.65
CA ASP A 195 -18.40 46.90 74.80
C ASP A 195 -19.67 46.63 75.63
N VAL A 196 -20.34 45.48 75.41
CA VAL A 196 -21.49 45.04 76.21
C VAL A 196 -21.11 44.79 77.67
N LYS A 197 -20.00 44.08 77.93
CA LYS A 197 -19.50 43.84 79.29
C LYS A 197 -19.14 45.13 80.02
N ALA A 198 -18.48 46.06 79.34
CA ALA A 198 -18.18 47.38 79.89
C ALA A 198 -19.46 48.14 80.24
N GLY A 199 -20.47 48.12 79.35
CA GLY A 199 -21.78 48.71 79.60
C GLY A 199 -22.48 48.10 80.82
N LEU A 200 -22.50 46.76 80.95
CA LEU A 200 -23.05 46.06 82.11
C LEU A 200 -22.33 46.43 83.41
N ASN A 201 -21.00 46.49 83.41
CA ASN A 201 -20.23 46.89 84.59
C ASN A 201 -20.58 48.30 85.07
N VAL A 202 -20.75 49.26 84.15
CA VAL A 202 -21.20 50.62 84.49
C VAL A 202 -22.60 50.62 85.11
N LEU A 203 -23.50 49.76 84.63
CA LEU A 203 -24.85 49.63 85.20
C LEU A 203 -24.81 49.03 86.60
N TYR A 204 -24.01 47.98 86.83
CA TYR A 204 -23.81 47.40 88.16
C TYR A 204 -23.22 48.41 89.13
N ASP A 205 -22.21 49.17 88.71
CA ASP A 205 -21.58 50.20 89.55
C ASP A 205 -22.57 51.33 89.92
N ARG A 206 -23.39 51.77 88.95
CA ARG A 206 -24.49 52.72 89.21
C ARG A 206 -25.52 52.16 90.18
N GLN A 207 -25.89 50.89 90.05
CA GLN A 207 -26.84 50.24 90.95
C GLN A 207 -26.28 50.16 92.38
N HIS A 208 -25.00 49.80 92.54
CA HIS A 208 -24.33 49.77 93.83
C HIS A 208 -24.20 51.16 94.46
N THR A 209 -23.82 52.18 93.68
CA THR A 209 -23.72 53.57 94.15
C THR A 209 -25.09 54.12 94.54
N ALA A 210 -26.13 53.84 93.76
CA ALA A 210 -27.51 54.21 94.10
C ALA A 210 -27.98 53.53 95.41
N ALA A 211 -27.66 52.25 95.59
CA ALA A 211 -27.98 51.52 96.83
C ALA A 211 -27.21 52.08 98.05
N GLN A 212 -25.95 52.48 97.89
CA GLN A 212 -25.15 53.11 98.94
C GLN A 212 -25.67 54.51 99.32
N ASN A 213 -26.12 55.29 98.34
CA ASN A 213 -26.71 56.61 98.57
C ASN A 213 -28.10 56.52 99.25
N MET A 214 -28.87 55.44 99.02
CA MET A 214 -30.12 55.18 99.75
C MET A 214 -29.91 54.74 101.20
N ASN A 215 -28.70 54.30 101.58
CA ASN A 215 -28.37 53.83 102.93
C ASN A 215 -27.58 54.86 103.77
N ARG A 216 -27.37 56.10 103.29
CA ARG A 216 -26.78 57.18 104.07
C ARG A 216 -27.88 57.93 104.86
N PRO A 217 -27.87 57.91 106.21
CA PRO A 217 -28.79 58.73 106.98
C PRO A 217 -28.50 60.21 106.71
N GLN A 218 -29.54 60.98 106.37
CA GLN A 218 -29.44 62.42 106.18
C GLN A 218 -29.14 63.10 107.52
N THR A 219 -27.88 63.43 107.77
CA THR A 219 -27.54 64.41 108.80
C THR A 219 -27.63 65.80 108.17
N THR A 220 -28.79 66.42 108.32
CA THR A 220 -28.99 67.86 108.18
C THR A 220 -28.08 68.58 109.17
N THR A 221 -27.30 69.56 108.72
CA THR A 221 -26.80 70.62 109.60
C THR A 221 -26.83 71.91 108.78
N GLU A 222 -27.75 72.79 109.19
CA GLU A 222 -27.87 74.18 108.78
C GLU A 222 -26.67 74.98 109.31
N GLU A 223 -26.15 75.90 108.49
CA GLU A 223 -25.92 77.32 108.83
C GLU A 223 -25.47 78.11 107.58
#